data_AF-A0A381YV07-F1
#
_entry.id   AF-A0A381YV07-F1
#
_cell.length_a   1.000
_cell.length_b   1.000
_cell.length_c   1.000
_cell.angle_alpha   90.00
_cell.angle_beta   90.00
_cell.angle_gamma   90.00
#
_symmetry.space_group_name_H-M   'P 1'
#
loop_
_entity.id
_entity.type
_entity.pdbx_description
1 polymer ?
#
loop_
_entity_poly.entity_id
_entity_poly.type
_entity_poly.pdbx_seq_one_letter_code
_entity_poly.pdbx_strand_id
1 'polypeptide(L)'
;TDKKIIIRSHPGDKRAVSYLKKRKGHPLLTLQNVEISPSGRPLEHDLHNAWAVVNHNSSAAVGPIIKGYHCFLTDPKDSQCSEVSNKDFRNIETPKEFNREDWLKRISMCHWSFHELKTGACWKHMREFVQ
;
A
#
# COMPACT_ATOMS: atom_id res chain seq x y z
N THR A 1 -15.28 5.83 12.36
CA THR A 1 -14.07 5.66 13.18
C THR A 1 -13.60 7.01 13.61
N ASP A 2 -13.11 7.14 14.84
CA ASP A 2 -12.50 8.37 15.37
C ASP A 2 -10.96 8.32 15.31
N LYS A 3 -10.38 7.25 14.75
CA LYS A 3 -8.93 7.08 14.60
C LYS A 3 -8.35 8.11 13.63
N LYS A 4 -7.09 8.50 13.88
CA LYS A 4 -6.34 9.40 13.01
C LYS A 4 -6.12 8.78 11.64
N ILE A 5 -6.38 9.54 10.59
CA ILE A 5 -6.11 9.14 9.20
C ILE A 5 -4.87 9.87 8.70
N ILE A 6 -3.88 9.10 8.23
CA ILE A 6 -2.69 9.62 7.57
C ILE A 6 -2.80 9.32 6.07
N ILE A 7 -2.86 10.37 5.26
CA ILE A 7 -2.88 10.26 3.80
C ILE A 7 -1.44 10.35 3.29
N ARG A 8 -0.96 9.26 2.68
CA ARG A 8 0.37 9.19 2.06
C ARG A 8 0.22 9.08 0.55
N SER A 9 0.74 10.08 -0.18
CA SER A 9 0.79 10.02 -1.64
C SER A 9 1.92 9.11 -2.13
N HIS A 10 1.81 8.66 -3.38
CA HIS A 10 2.89 7.93 -4.03
C HIS A 10 4.16 8.81 -4.11
N PRO A 11 5.36 8.32 -3.74
CA PRO A 11 6.57 9.15 -3.69
C PRO A 11 6.98 9.71 -5.06
N GLY A 12 6.62 9.00 -6.14
CA GLY A 12 6.83 9.48 -7.52
C GLY A 12 5.75 10.43 -8.05
N ASP A 13 4.64 10.65 -7.34
CA ASP A 13 3.56 11.52 -7.81
C ASP A 13 3.84 13.00 -7.49
N LYS A 14 4.44 13.70 -8.44
CA LYS A 14 4.74 15.13 -8.34
C LYS A 14 3.48 16.01 -8.24
N ARG A 15 2.31 15.53 -8.66
CA ARG A 15 1.05 16.30 -8.62
C ARG A 15 0.36 16.21 -7.27
N ALA A 16 0.74 15.25 -6.41
CA ALA A 16 0.18 15.08 -5.08
C ALA A 16 0.23 16.34 -4.23
N VAL A 17 1.32 17.08 -4.29
CA VAL A 17 1.46 18.36 -3.59
C VAL A 17 0.40 19.36 -4.03
N SER A 18 -0.05 19.33 -5.28
CA SER A 18 -1.06 20.26 -5.80
C SER A 18 -2.47 19.86 -5.38
N TYR A 19 -2.86 18.59 -5.59
CA TYR A 19 -4.22 18.13 -5.33
C TYR A 19 -4.48 17.78 -3.86
N LEU A 20 -3.45 17.47 -3.06
CA LEU A 20 -3.60 17.32 -1.60
C LEU A 20 -3.46 18.66 -0.86
N LYS A 21 -3.07 19.75 -1.54
CA LYS A 21 -2.96 21.07 -0.91
C LYS A 21 -4.33 21.47 -0.37
N LYS A 22 -4.41 21.66 0.95
CA LYS A 22 -5.60 22.16 1.66
C LYS A 22 -5.92 23.61 1.23
N ARG A 23 -6.62 23.78 0.12
CA ARG A 23 -7.11 25.08 -0.44
C ARG A 23 -8.58 25.27 -0.09
N LYS A 24 -9.07 26.52 -0.08
CA LYS A 24 -10.48 26.83 0.19
C LYS A 24 -11.39 25.97 -0.68
N GLY A 25 -12.34 25.27 -0.05
CA GLY A 25 -13.26 24.32 -0.72
C GLY A 25 -12.73 22.89 -0.90
N HIS A 26 -11.49 22.59 -0.50
CA HIS A 26 -10.97 21.23 -0.61
C HIS A 26 -11.63 20.29 0.42
N PRO A 27 -12.05 19.06 0.06
CA PRO A 27 -12.72 18.14 0.98
C PRO A 27 -11.92 17.83 2.25
N LEU A 28 -10.59 17.74 2.15
CA LEU A 28 -9.73 17.51 3.32
C LEU A 28 -9.73 18.66 4.36
N LEU A 29 -10.31 19.82 4.05
CA LEU A 29 -10.51 20.88 5.04
C LEU A 29 -11.70 20.61 5.96
N THR A 30 -12.69 19.84 5.52
CA THR A 30 -13.88 19.53 6.33
C THR A 30 -13.67 18.30 7.21
N LEU A 31 -12.69 17.46 6.86
CA LEU A 31 -12.37 16.26 7.64
C LEU A 31 -11.49 16.63 8.85
N GLN A 32 -11.95 16.25 10.02
CA GLN A 32 -11.17 16.31 11.26
C GLN A 32 -10.29 15.07 11.38
N ASN A 33 -9.19 15.19 12.14
CA ASN A 33 -8.27 14.08 12.40
C ASN A 33 -7.60 13.45 11.15
N VAL A 34 -7.41 14.27 10.10
CA VAL A 34 -6.71 13.88 8.86
C VAL A 34 -5.42 14.68 8.65
N GLU A 35 -4.31 13.97 8.61
CA GLU A 35 -2.97 14.48 8.29
C GLU A 35 -2.53 14.01 6.90
N ILE A 36 -1.79 14.84 6.18
CA ILE A 36 -1.07 14.42 4.97
C ILE A 36 0.37 14.14 5.36
N SER A 37 0.87 12.95 5.06
CA SER A 37 2.26 12.59 5.30
C SER A 37 3.19 13.49 4.47
N PRO A 38 4.18 14.14 5.07
CA PRO A 38 5.11 15.01 4.36
C PRO A 38 6.04 14.20 3.46
N SER A 39 6.46 14.83 2.36
CA SER A 39 7.41 14.24 1.44
C SER A 39 8.71 13.85 2.15
N GLY A 40 9.25 12.67 1.84
CA GLY A 40 10.48 12.15 2.44
C GLY A 40 10.32 11.44 3.78
N ARG A 41 9.15 11.48 4.44
CA ARG A 41 8.92 10.68 5.66
C ARG A 41 8.97 9.18 5.33
N PRO A 42 9.75 8.36 6.06
CA PRO A 42 9.75 6.92 5.87
C PRO A 42 8.37 6.32 6.12
N LEU A 43 8.01 5.27 5.36
CA LEU A 43 6.69 4.62 5.47
C LEU A 43 6.46 4.07 6.88
N GLU A 44 7.52 3.57 7.52
CA GLU A 44 7.55 3.02 8.88
C GLU A 44 6.97 3.99 9.90
N HIS A 45 7.23 5.29 9.75
CA HIS A 45 6.74 6.31 10.68
C HIS A 45 5.23 6.52 10.53
N ASP A 46 4.69 6.42 9.30
CA ASP A 46 3.25 6.51 9.07
C ASP A 46 2.52 5.22 9.49
N LEU A 47 3.20 4.07 9.43
CA LEU A 47 2.66 2.78 9.86
C LEU A 47 2.70 2.61 11.38
N HIS A 48 3.56 3.32 12.09
CA HIS A 48 3.68 3.20 13.55
C HIS A 48 2.33 3.49 14.22
N ASN A 49 1.81 2.53 14.99
CA ASN A 49 0.47 2.53 15.60
C ASN A 49 -0.71 2.60 14.61
N ALA A 50 -0.49 2.35 13.32
CA ALA A 50 -1.57 2.25 12.35
C ALA A 50 -2.40 1.00 12.63
N TRP A 51 -3.72 1.16 12.65
CA TRP A 51 -4.65 0.05 12.82
C TRP A 51 -4.80 -0.76 11.53
N ALA A 52 -4.95 -0.07 10.41
CA ALA A 52 -5.12 -0.67 9.10
C ALA A 52 -4.56 0.24 8.01
N VAL A 53 -4.20 -0.37 6.88
CA VAL A 53 -3.82 0.33 5.65
C VAL A 53 -4.96 0.23 4.65
N VAL A 54 -5.38 1.38 4.14
CA VAL A 54 -6.36 1.47 3.06
C VAL A 54 -5.61 1.73 1.76
N ASN A 55 -5.90 0.94 0.73
CA ASN A 55 -5.29 1.06 -0.57
C ASN A 55 -6.35 0.83 -1.66
N HIS A 56 -6.10 1.32 -2.88
CA HIS A 56 -6.96 0.98 -4.02
C HIS A 56 -6.65 -0.43 -4.51
N ASN A 57 -5.50 -0.60 -5.17
CA ASN A 57 -5.00 -1.87 -5.69
C ASN A 57 -3.46 -1.95 -5.80
N SER A 58 -2.74 -0.92 -5.35
CA SER A 58 -1.29 -0.78 -5.50
C SER A 58 -0.48 -1.77 -4.65
N SER A 59 0.68 -2.18 -5.17
CA SER A 59 1.67 -3.02 -4.48
C SER A 59 2.27 -2.37 -3.22
N ALA A 60 2.05 -1.07 -2.99
CA ALA A 60 2.43 -0.38 -1.76
C ALA A 60 1.82 -1.02 -0.49
N ALA A 61 0.74 -1.80 -0.63
CA ALA A 61 0.13 -2.56 0.48
C ALA A 61 0.91 -3.82 0.89
N VAL A 62 1.78 -4.37 0.02
CA VAL A 62 2.52 -5.62 0.28
C VAL A 62 3.39 -5.50 1.54
N GLY A 63 4.22 -4.46 1.62
CA GLY A 63 5.11 -4.23 2.77
C GLY A 63 4.37 -4.15 4.11
N PRO A 64 3.32 -3.30 4.24
CA PRO A 64 2.47 -3.27 5.43
C PRO A 64 1.85 -4.62 5.79
N ILE A 65 1.32 -5.36 4.82
CA ILE A 65 0.70 -6.68 5.09
C ILE A 65 1.73 -7.66 5.65
N ILE A 66 2.95 -7.69 5.10
CA ILE A 66 4.05 -8.51 5.62
C ILE A 66 4.39 -8.13 7.06
N LYS A 67 4.33 -6.84 7.41
CA LYS A 67 4.62 -6.32 8.76
C LYS A 67 3.51 -6.56 9.78
N GLY A 68 2.38 -7.17 9.41
CA GLY A 68 1.30 -7.47 10.35
C GLY A 68 0.01 -6.68 10.11
N TYR A 69 0.07 -5.54 9.45
CA TYR A 69 -1.07 -4.61 9.37
C TYR A 69 -2.26 -5.17 8.59
N HIS A 70 -3.48 -4.90 9.06
CA HIS A 70 -4.69 -5.19 8.30
C HIS A 70 -4.74 -4.32 7.05
N CYS A 71 -5.19 -4.88 5.93
CA CYS A 71 -5.34 -4.14 4.68
C CYS A 71 -6.80 -4.13 4.23
N PHE A 72 -7.24 -2.99 3.69
CA PHE A 72 -8.53 -2.81 3.04
C PHE A 72 -8.31 -2.30 1.62
N LEU A 73 -8.96 -2.94 0.65
CA LEU A 73 -8.84 -2.59 -0.76
C LEU A 73 -10.16 -2.03 -1.29
N THR A 74 -10.09 -0.92 -2.02
CA THR A 74 -11.26 -0.41 -2.77
C THR A 74 -11.38 -1.04 -4.15
N ASP A 75 -10.31 -1.61 -4.70
CA ASP A 75 -10.33 -2.43 -5.90
C ASP A 75 -9.52 -3.73 -5.69
N PRO A 76 -10.16 -4.78 -5.16
CA PRO A 76 -9.50 -6.05 -4.93
C PRO A 76 -9.31 -6.87 -6.20
N LYS A 77 -9.90 -6.52 -7.35
CA LYS A 77 -9.82 -7.34 -8.56
C LYS A 77 -8.42 -7.27 -9.17
N ASP A 78 -7.86 -6.07 -9.21
CA ASP A 78 -6.57 -5.79 -9.86
C ASP A 78 -5.42 -5.66 -8.85
N SER A 79 -5.54 -6.27 -7.67
CA SER A 79 -4.53 -6.20 -6.61
C SER A 79 -3.89 -7.55 -6.29
N GLN A 80 -2.55 -7.55 -6.23
CA GLN A 80 -1.75 -8.70 -5.77
C GLN A 80 -1.99 -9.06 -4.29
N CYS A 81 -2.62 -8.16 -3.52
CA CYS A 81 -2.93 -8.32 -2.10
C CYS A 81 -4.36 -8.85 -1.84
N SER A 82 -5.17 -9.07 -2.88
CA SER A 82 -6.61 -9.39 -2.77
C SER A 82 -6.94 -10.57 -1.84
N GLU A 83 -6.07 -11.58 -1.84
CA GLU A 83 -6.24 -12.83 -1.07
C GLU A 83 -6.13 -12.62 0.45
N VAL A 84 -5.42 -11.56 0.88
CA VAL A 84 -5.06 -11.29 2.27
C VAL A 84 -5.53 -9.91 2.74
N SER A 85 -6.51 -9.33 2.04
CA SER A 85 -7.07 -8.02 2.32
C SER A 85 -8.59 -8.07 2.50
N ASN A 86 -9.08 -7.21 3.39
CA ASN A 86 -10.50 -6.96 3.57
C ASN A 86 -11.05 -6.15 2.38
N LYS A 87 -12.31 -6.41 2.03
CA LYS A 87 -13.01 -5.79 0.89
C LYS A 87 -14.19 -4.93 1.32
N ASP A 88 -14.64 -5.14 2.56
CA ASP A 88 -15.79 -4.45 3.15
C ASP A 88 -15.34 -3.54 4.29
N PHE A 89 -15.45 -2.24 4.08
CA PHE A 89 -15.03 -1.22 5.04
C PHE A 89 -15.92 -1.14 6.28
N ARG A 90 -17.10 -1.77 6.29
CA ARG A 90 -17.95 -1.86 7.49
C ARG A 90 -17.24 -2.59 8.63
N ASN A 91 -16.30 -3.48 8.29
CA ASN A 91 -15.52 -4.27 9.25
C ASN A 91 -14.19 -3.61 9.61
N ILE A 92 -14.02 -2.30 9.38
CA ILE A 92 -12.73 -1.64 9.64
C ILE A 92 -12.32 -1.68 11.11
N GLU A 93 -13.25 -1.69 12.05
CA GLU A 93 -12.96 -1.82 13.49
C GLU A 93 -12.77 -3.28 13.93
N THR A 94 -13.20 -4.24 13.11
CA THR A 94 -13.08 -5.68 13.36
C THR A 94 -12.61 -6.41 12.08
N PRO A 95 -11.38 -6.13 11.61
CA PRO A 95 -10.91 -6.68 10.34
C PRO A 95 -10.83 -8.19 10.39
N LYS A 96 -11.13 -8.85 9.27
CA LYS A 96 -10.81 -10.28 9.12
C LYS A 96 -9.30 -10.47 9.12
N GLU A 97 -8.85 -11.48 9.87
CA GLU A 97 -7.48 -11.99 9.81
C GLU A 97 -7.36 -13.07 8.74
N PHE A 98 -6.20 -13.11 8.09
CA PHE A 98 -5.92 -14.03 6.99
C PHE A 98 -4.63 -14.78 7.29
N ASN A 99 -4.59 -16.07 6.93
CA ASN A 99 -3.30 -16.76 6.82
C ASN A 99 -2.56 -16.16 5.61
N ARG A 100 -1.40 -15.56 5.86
CA ARG A 100 -0.59 -14.87 4.85
C ARG A 100 0.51 -15.73 4.27
N GLU A 101 0.71 -16.95 4.77
CA GLU A 101 1.86 -17.78 4.41
C GLU A 101 1.88 -18.16 2.92
N ASP A 102 0.77 -18.68 2.41
CA ASP A 102 0.69 -19.12 1.00
C ASP A 102 0.77 -17.92 0.05
N TRP A 103 0.11 -16.82 0.41
CA TRP A 103 0.23 -15.55 -0.30
C TRP A 103 1.67 -15.06 -0.34
N LEU A 104 2.37 -15.07 0.81
CA LEU A 104 3.75 -14.62 0.94
C LEU A 104 4.70 -15.46 0.08
N LYS A 105 4.57 -16.80 0.13
CA LYS A 105 5.32 -17.73 -0.73
C LYS A 105 5.09 -17.43 -2.20
N ARG A 106 3.85 -17.15 -2.61
CA ARG A 106 3.50 -16.83 -4.00
C ARG A 106 4.15 -15.51 -4.45
N ILE A 107 4.04 -14.45 -3.67
CA ILE A 107 4.59 -13.13 -4.05
C ILE A 107 6.12 -13.07 -3.96
N SER A 108 6.76 -13.88 -3.13
CA SER A 108 8.23 -13.92 -3.03
C SER A 108 8.86 -14.49 -4.31
N MET A 109 8.15 -15.34 -5.05
CA MET A 109 8.60 -15.85 -6.35
C MET A 109 8.61 -14.76 -7.44
N CYS A 110 8.05 -13.58 -7.17
CA CYS A 110 8.07 -12.43 -8.07
C CYS A 110 9.16 -11.40 -7.69
N HIS A 111 10.03 -11.71 -6.74
CA HIS A 111 11.14 -10.85 -6.33
C HIS A 111 12.48 -11.40 -6.84
N TRP A 112 13.37 -10.48 -7.21
CA TRP A 112 14.73 -10.80 -7.63
C TRP A 112 15.71 -10.15 -6.65
N SER A 113 16.77 -10.87 -6.28
CA SER A 113 17.82 -10.33 -5.43
C SER A 113 18.62 -9.23 -6.13
N PHE A 114 19.28 -8.37 -5.36
CA PHE A 114 20.19 -7.36 -5.92
C PHE A 114 21.32 -7.99 -6.75
N HIS A 115 21.73 -9.23 -6.43
CA HIS A 115 22.72 -9.95 -7.20
C HIS A 115 22.17 -10.38 -8.57
N GLU A 116 20.95 -10.91 -8.63
CA GLU A 116 20.28 -11.30 -9.88
C GLU A 116 19.97 -10.10 -10.78
N LEU A 117 19.67 -8.95 -10.17
CA LEU A 117 19.54 -7.68 -10.90
C LEU A 117 20.89 -7.24 -11.48
N LYS A 118 21.97 -7.24 -10.68
CA LYS A 118 23.32 -6.83 -11.11
C LYS A 118 23.91 -7.71 -12.21
N THR A 119 23.69 -9.02 -12.13
CA THR A 119 24.17 -10.00 -13.13
C THR A 119 23.34 -10.03 -14.40
N GLY A 120 22.18 -9.35 -14.41
CA GLY A 120 21.25 -9.38 -15.53
C GLY A 120 20.45 -10.69 -15.66
N ALA A 121 20.51 -11.58 -14.66
CA ALA A 121 19.74 -12.83 -14.64
C ALA A 121 18.24 -12.57 -14.74
N CYS A 122 17.75 -11.56 -14.01
CA CYS A 122 16.37 -11.10 -14.06
C CYS A 122 15.96 -10.69 -15.48
N TRP A 123 16.75 -9.84 -16.16
CA TRP A 123 16.45 -9.41 -17.53
C TRP A 123 16.54 -10.55 -18.53
N LYS A 124 17.52 -11.45 -18.38
CA LYS A 124 17.67 -12.63 -19.23
C LYS A 124 16.41 -13.50 -19.17
N HIS A 125 15.91 -13.78 -17.96
CA HIS A 125 14.66 -14.51 -17.77
C HIS A 125 13.46 -13.77 -18.38
N MET A 126 13.30 -12.46 -18.11
CA MET A 126 12.18 -11.69 -18.65
C MET A 126 12.18 -11.67 -20.19
N ARG A 127 13.34 -11.56 -20.85
CA ARG A 127 13.47 -11.58 -22.31
C ARG A 127 12.98 -12.84 -22.99
N GLU A 128 12.86 -13.96 -22.27
CA GLU A 128 12.28 -15.18 -22.83
C GLU A 128 10.76 -15.02 -23.06
N PHE A 129 10.12 -14.02 -22.45
CA PHE A 129 8.68 -13.81 -22.47
C PHE A 129 8.24 -12.46 -23.06
N VAL A 130 9.15 -11.51 -23.29
CA VAL A 130 8.88 -10.26 -24.02
C VAL A 130 9.55 -10.32 -25.39
N GLN A 131 8.73 -10.22 -26.45
CA GLN A 131 9.16 -10.07 -27.84
C GLN A 131 9.74 -8.68 -28.12
#